data_AF-A0A2N6JC49-F1
#
_entry.id   AF-A0A2N6JC49-F1
#
_cell.length_a   1.000
_cell.length_b   1.000
_cell.length_c   1.000
_cell.angle_alpha   90.00
_cell.angle_beta   90.00
_cell.angle_gamma   90.00
#
_symmetry.space_group_name_H-M   'P 1'
#
loop_
_entity.id
_entity.type
_entity.pdbx_description
1 polymer ?
#
loop_
_entity_poly.entity_id
_entity_poly.type
_entity_poly.pdbx_seq_one_letter_code
_entity_poly.pdbx_strand_id
1 'polypeptide(L)'
;MNTKKELAHAMNTLSHRTSLTQLFTRPLQAAMPSLMPHASAVAPGGAAPRKLPAALVERLLAQEGQRGMGAPGHPLATFNAPQPAAHRAATFSYPLHIERASIEALPNACGVYIFRGVDDAPLYVGRSVNLRSRVLAHLHNHEEQFLIGQTRRIECRRTAGELGAALLENSLLRDLRPAHNKKQRSKRGLFTLRLSAEGQPQVTQVAEREFSRAENLFGIFTSERAAQEALHKLVQGHGLCSIVTGLEQPGGFGMACFGRQIRRCRGACTGEESPEQHHQRLMQALEDLRILPWPYAGPMGIVEQGEGWQQVHVIDHWRYLGSLDRDHRQLPARPAASLKGFDLDSYKLVIQPYLLGQLDLRPLPGLPLSAG
;
A
#
# COMPACT_ATOMS: atom_id res chain seq x y z
N MET A 1 15.35 -60.40 23.00
CA MET A 1 14.15 -59.82 23.62
C MET A 1 14.60 -58.60 24.45
N ASN A 2 15.23 -57.56 23.92
CA ASN A 2 14.91 -56.62 22.82
C ASN A 2 13.56 -55.91 22.97
N THR A 3 13.48 -54.96 23.91
CA THR A 3 12.64 -53.74 23.85
C THR A 3 13.12 -52.69 24.84
N LYS A 4 14.42 -52.38 24.79
CA LYS A 4 15.00 -51.14 25.37
C LYS A 4 16.33 -50.69 24.73
N LYS A 5 16.83 -51.44 23.74
CA LYS A 5 17.98 -51.08 22.88
C LYS A 5 17.62 -50.68 21.44
N GLU A 6 16.33 -50.65 21.09
CA GLU A 6 15.86 -50.25 19.74
C GLU A 6 15.34 -48.81 19.66
N LEU A 7 15.28 -48.07 20.78
CA LEU A 7 14.86 -46.66 20.81
C LEU A 7 16.01 -45.65 20.96
N ALA A 8 17.26 -46.13 21.02
CA ALA A 8 18.46 -45.29 21.10
C ALA A 8 19.33 -45.30 19.83
N HIS A 9 18.82 -45.86 18.72
CA HIS A 9 19.54 -45.93 17.44
C HIS A 9 18.84 -45.21 16.27
N ALA A 10 17.77 -44.46 16.54
CA ALA A 10 17.07 -43.62 15.55
C ALA A 10 17.26 -42.11 15.79
N MET A 11 18.34 -41.72 16.49
CA MET A 11 18.76 -40.33 16.71
C MET A 11 20.26 -40.17 16.42
N ASN A 12 20.66 -40.35 15.16
CA ASN A 12 21.71 -39.57 14.48
C ASN A 12 21.99 -40.19 13.11
N THR A 13 21.61 -39.52 12.02
CA THR A 13 22.50 -39.22 10.89
C THR A 13 21.72 -38.57 9.74
N LEU A 14 22.16 -37.35 9.38
CA LEU A 14 22.17 -36.73 8.03
C LEU A 14 20.80 -36.38 7.40
N SER A 15 20.45 -35.10 7.31
CA SER A 15 20.89 -34.10 6.31
C SER A 15 20.23 -34.26 4.94
N HIS A 16 19.76 -33.11 4.40
CA HIS A 16 19.33 -32.79 3.03
C HIS A 16 17.82 -32.85 2.66
N ARG A 17 17.28 -31.62 2.51
CA ARG A 17 16.56 -31.06 1.34
C ARG A 17 15.89 -32.03 0.36
N THR A 18 14.57 -31.93 0.21
CA THR A 18 13.83 -32.12 -1.07
C THR A 18 12.44 -31.49 -0.92
N SER A 19 12.15 -30.30 -1.47
CA SER A 19 11.60 -30.04 -2.82
C SER A 19 10.38 -30.89 -3.17
N LEU A 20 9.19 -30.40 -2.82
CA LEU A 20 7.91 -30.93 -3.33
C LEU A 20 7.52 -30.23 -4.63
N THR A 21 8.24 -30.58 -5.69
CA THR A 21 7.76 -30.48 -7.08
C THR A 21 7.30 -31.87 -7.47
N GLN A 22 6.00 -32.13 -7.47
CA GLN A 22 5.31 -33.17 -8.24
C GLN A 22 3.82 -33.13 -7.88
N LEU A 23 2.96 -33.55 -8.81
CA LEU A 23 1.51 -33.32 -8.91
C LEU A 23 1.20 -32.06 -9.76
N PHE A 24 0.91 -32.08 -11.06
CA PHE A 24 0.38 -33.12 -11.94
C PHE A 24 0.81 -32.85 -13.39
N THR A 25 1.11 -33.91 -14.14
CA THR A 25 1.16 -33.94 -15.61
C THR A 25 0.05 -34.86 -16.11
N ARG A 26 -0.86 -34.35 -16.95
CA ARG A 26 -1.32 -35.00 -18.19
C ARG A 26 -2.18 -34.03 -19.04
N PRO A 27 -2.24 -34.24 -20.37
CA PRO A 27 -2.44 -33.19 -21.37
C PRO A 27 -3.91 -33.03 -21.76
N LEU A 28 -4.28 -31.82 -22.18
CA LEU A 28 -5.44 -31.57 -23.01
C LEU A 28 -5.00 -30.81 -24.26
N GLN A 29 -4.76 -31.58 -25.32
CA GLN A 29 -4.86 -31.13 -26.70
C GLN A 29 -6.35 -30.93 -27.00
N ALA A 30 -6.75 -29.73 -27.41
CA ALA A 30 -7.54 -29.47 -28.62
C ALA A 30 -8.10 -28.03 -28.65
N ALA A 31 -7.78 -27.34 -29.75
CA ALA A 31 -8.56 -26.31 -30.43
C ALA A 31 -8.97 -25.02 -29.67
N MET A 32 -8.22 -23.95 -29.93
CA MET A 32 -8.78 -22.60 -30.00
C MET A 32 -9.78 -22.49 -31.16
N PRO A 33 -10.79 -21.62 -31.02
CA PRO A 33 -10.98 -20.60 -32.04
C PRO A 33 -10.85 -19.20 -31.43
N SER A 34 -10.10 -18.38 -32.16
CA SER A 34 -10.03 -16.92 -32.05
C SER A 34 -11.43 -16.32 -32.21
N LEU A 35 -11.87 -15.51 -31.24
CA LEU A 35 -12.99 -14.58 -31.41
C LEU A 35 -12.75 -13.35 -30.51
N MET A 36 -12.13 -12.32 -31.10
CA MET A 36 -12.48 -10.94 -30.79
C MET A 36 -13.96 -10.73 -31.09
N PRO A 37 -14.69 -9.94 -30.29
CA PRO A 37 -15.73 -9.12 -30.88
C PRO A 37 -15.54 -7.64 -30.56
N HIS A 38 -15.79 -6.86 -31.61
CA HIS A 38 -15.96 -5.43 -31.63
C HIS A 38 -16.96 -4.94 -30.57
N ALA A 39 -16.72 -3.69 -30.16
CA ALA A 39 -17.57 -2.88 -29.32
C ALA A 39 -19.07 -2.96 -29.71
N SER A 40 -19.92 -3.21 -28.71
CA SER A 40 -21.33 -2.84 -28.76
C SER A 40 -21.80 -2.44 -27.37
N ALA A 41 -22.47 -1.29 -27.30
CA ALA A 41 -22.98 -0.67 -26.10
C ALA A 41 -24.15 -1.47 -25.51
N VAL A 42 -24.16 -1.70 -24.19
CA VAL A 42 -25.33 -2.17 -23.43
C VAL A 42 -25.38 -1.46 -22.07
N ALA A 43 -26.62 -1.12 -21.68
CA ALA A 43 -27.09 -0.31 -20.56
C ALA A 43 -26.86 -0.92 -19.14
N PRO A 44 -27.17 -0.20 -18.03
CA PRO A 44 -26.63 -0.46 -16.70
C PRO A 44 -27.42 -1.54 -15.96
N GLY A 45 -26.76 -2.65 -15.66
CA GLY A 45 -27.23 -3.66 -14.71
C GLY A 45 -26.14 -3.88 -13.65
N GLY A 46 -26.52 -3.78 -12.38
CA GLY A 46 -25.59 -3.92 -11.25
C GLY A 46 -24.83 -5.23 -11.28
N ALA A 47 -23.55 -5.17 -11.65
CA ALA A 47 -22.64 -6.30 -11.56
C ALA A 47 -22.11 -6.38 -10.13
N ALA A 48 -22.37 -7.50 -9.46
CA ALA A 48 -21.68 -7.87 -8.22
C ALA A 48 -20.16 -7.81 -8.43
N PRO A 49 -19.37 -7.45 -7.40
CA PRO A 49 -17.93 -7.32 -7.54
C PRO A 49 -17.34 -8.66 -8.01
N ARG A 50 -16.61 -8.62 -9.13
CA ARG A 50 -15.89 -9.76 -9.67
C ARG A 50 -14.84 -10.16 -8.63
N LYS A 51 -15.09 -11.22 -7.86
CA LYS A 51 -14.15 -11.72 -6.84
C LYS A 51 -12.79 -11.93 -7.51
N LEU A 52 -11.76 -11.23 -7.01
CA LEU A 52 -10.39 -11.45 -7.45
C LEU A 52 -10.03 -12.93 -7.16
N PRO A 53 -9.34 -13.63 -8.06
CA PRO A 53 -8.96 -15.02 -7.83
C PRO A 53 -8.19 -15.16 -6.50
N ALA A 54 -8.55 -16.13 -5.66
CA ALA A 54 -7.93 -16.31 -4.34
C ALA A 54 -6.40 -16.39 -4.40
N ALA A 55 -5.85 -17.02 -5.44
CA ALA A 55 -4.41 -17.09 -5.69
C ALA A 55 -3.77 -15.72 -5.96
N LEU A 56 -4.49 -14.75 -6.55
CA LEU A 56 -4.00 -13.39 -6.74
C LEU A 56 -3.97 -12.62 -5.41
N VAL A 57 -4.99 -12.81 -4.58
CA VAL A 57 -5.06 -12.23 -3.22
C VAL A 57 -3.92 -12.75 -2.35
N GLU A 58 -3.72 -14.06 -2.28
CA GLU A 58 -2.65 -14.68 -1.48
C GLU A 58 -1.24 -14.22 -1.91
N ARG A 59 -1.02 -14.04 -3.22
CA ARG A 59 0.28 -13.60 -3.76
C ARG A 59 0.56 -12.12 -3.53
N LEU A 60 -0.45 -11.25 -3.67
CA LEU A 60 -0.32 -9.82 -3.35
C LEU A 60 -0.01 -9.59 -1.87
N LEU A 61 -0.54 -10.45 -0.98
CA LEU A 61 -0.29 -10.40 0.46
C LEU A 61 1.11 -10.88 0.85
N ALA A 62 1.65 -11.86 0.13
CA ALA A 62 3.01 -12.36 0.36
C ALA A 62 4.09 -11.32 0.03
N GLN A 63 3.81 -10.35 -0.84
CA GLN A 63 4.77 -9.31 -1.27
C GLN A 63 5.05 -8.23 -0.21
N GLU A 64 4.06 -7.83 0.59
CA GLU A 64 4.25 -6.84 1.66
C GLU A 64 5.21 -7.37 2.73
N GLY A 65 5.21 -8.69 2.99
CA GLY A 65 6.12 -9.32 3.94
C GLY A 65 7.59 -9.41 3.50
N GLN A 66 7.91 -9.24 2.21
CA GLN A 66 9.26 -9.44 1.66
C GLN A 66 9.91 -8.18 1.08
N ARG A 67 9.18 -7.06 0.96
CA ARG A 67 9.76 -5.77 0.53
C ARG A 67 10.35 -4.91 1.64
N GLY A 68 10.46 -5.46 2.86
CA GLY A 68 11.34 -4.97 3.91
C GLY A 68 12.21 -6.11 4.43
N MET A 69 13.48 -6.19 4.00
CA MET A 69 14.50 -6.78 4.87
C MET A 69 14.65 -5.82 6.05
N GLY A 70 13.85 -6.10 7.07
CA GLY A 70 13.69 -5.36 8.32
C GLY A 70 12.66 -6.06 9.20
N ALA A 71 12.98 -7.28 9.66
CA ALA A 71 12.30 -8.08 10.69
C ALA A 71 10.86 -8.60 10.41
N PRO A 72 10.49 -9.78 10.94
CA PRO A 72 9.28 -10.49 10.53
C PRO A 72 8.03 -10.09 11.33
N GLY A 73 6.90 -10.01 10.65
CA GLY A 73 5.55 -9.98 11.24
C GLY A 73 5.05 -8.60 11.66
N HIS A 74 4.50 -7.84 10.71
CA HIS A 74 3.65 -6.70 11.04
C HIS A 74 2.17 -7.07 10.78
N PRO A 75 1.33 -7.17 11.82
CA PRO A 75 -0.11 -6.92 11.70
C PRO A 75 -0.30 -5.55 11.02
N LEU A 76 -1.47 -5.28 10.42
CA LEU A 76 -1.93 -3.91 10.11
C LEU A 76 -1.41 -3.00 11.21
N ALA A 77 -0.43 -2.14 10.90
CA ALA A 77 0.53 -1.61 11.87
C ALA A 77 -0.18 -1.24 13.18
N THR A 78 -0.17 -2.17 14.14
CA THR A 78 -0.89 -1.98 15.39
C THR A 78 -0.19 -0.79 16.01
N PHE A 79 -0.94 0.29 16.18
CA PHE A 79 -0.40 1.47 16.81
C PHE A 79 0.01 1.04 18.21
N ASN A 80 1.30 0.90 18.46
CA ASN A 80 1.76 0.86 19.83
C ASN A 80 1.55 2.25 20.40
N ALA A 81 0.42 2.44 21.10
CA ALA A 81 0.41 3.35 22.22
C ALA A 81 1.62 2.94 23.09
N PRO A 82 2.55 3.86 23.42
CA PRO A 82 3.58 3.52 24.38
C PRO A 82 2.88 2.99 25.65
N GLN A 83 3.28 1.80 26.11
CA GLN A 83 2.83 1.32 27.42
C GLN A 83 3.16 2.42 28.43
N PRO A 84 2.21 2.85 29.28
CA PRO A 84 2.51 3.83 30.30
C PRO A 84 3.62 3.22 31.16
N ALA A 85 4.83 3.77 31.04
CA ALA A 85 5.89 3.47 31.97
C ALA A 85 5.36 3.87 33.34
N ALA A 86 5.04 2.86 34.16
CA ALA A 86 4.51 3.04 35.50
C ALA A 86 5.62 3.54 36.43
N HIS A 87 6.24 4.69 36.16
CA HIS A 87 7.14 5.39 37.08
C HIS A 87 7.39 6.82 36.61
N ARG A 88 6.64 7.78 37.20
CA ARG A 88 7.08 9.11 37.69
C ARG A 88 5.90 10.10 37.72
N ALA A 89 4.99 9.89 38.67
CA ALA A 89 3.95 10.85 39.02
C ALA A 89 4.40 11.92 40.04
N ALA A 90 5.69 12.23 40.12
CA ALA A 90 6.19 13.25 41.02
C ALA A 90 7.05 14.25 40.25
N THR A 91 6.48 15.43 39.96
CA THR A 91 7.12 16.63 39.39
C THR A 91 7.24 16.71 37.86
N PHE A 92 6.24 16.28 37.10
CA PHE A 92 6.09 16.78 35.73
C PHE A 92 5.24 18.05 35.75
N SER A 93 5.87 19.21 35.50
CA SER A 93 5.16 20.46 35.30
C SER A 93 4.80 20.59 33.83
N TYR A 94 3.52 20.66 33.52
CA TYR A 94 3.06 20.92 32.15
C TYR A 94 3.58 22.29 31.68
N PRO A 95 4.00 22.42 30.41
CA PRO A 95 4.52 23.68 29.92
C PRO A 95 3.45 24.78 30.00
N LEU A 96 3.73 25.86 30.73
CA LEU A 96 2.77 26.95 30.99
C LEU A 96 2.36 27.70 29.72
N HIS A 97 3.18 27.62 28.68
CA HIS A 97 2.95 28.30 27.40
C HIS A 97 1.98 27.54 26.46
N ILE A 98 1.59 26.32 26.81
CA ILE A 98 0.57 25.55 26.08
C ILE A 98 -0.77 25.74 26.80
N GLU A 99 -1.81 26.02 26.02
CA GLU A 99 -3.18 26.18 26.52
C GLU A 99 -3.62 24.96 27.34
N ARG A 100 -3.82 25.15 28.65
CA ARG A 100 -4.14 24.06 29.58
C ARG A 100 -5.42 23.33 29.21
N ALA A 101 -6.45 24.06 28.76
CA ALA A 101 -7.71 23.51 28.30
C ALA A 101 -7.52 22.49 27.15
N SER A 102 -6.55 22.73 26.26
CA SER A 102 -6.25 21.82 25.15
C SER A 102 -5.62 20.49 25.60
N ILE A 103 -4.86 20.50 26.70
CA ILE A 103 -4.26 19.30 27.31
C ILE A 103 -5.32 18.54 28.12
N GLU A 104 -6.17 19.24 28.84
CA GLU A 104 -7.24 18.64 29.64
C GLU A 104 -8.29 17.97 28.75
N ALA A 105 -8.61 18.56 27.60
CA ALA A 105 -9.56 18.04 26.62
C ALA A 105 -9.05 16.84 25.79
N LEU A 106 -7.82 16.36 26.01
CA LEU A 106 -7.25 15.24 25.25
C LEU A 106 -8.08 13.95 25.44
N PRO A 107 -8.67 13.38 24.36
CA PRO A 107 -9.53 12.21 24.47
C PRO A 107 -8.70 10.92 24.57
N ASN A 108 -9.22 9.94 25.32
CA ASN A 108 -8.76 8.56 25.29
C ASN A 108 -9.42 7.82 24.12
N ALA A 109 -9.19 8.29 22.89
CA ALA A 109 -9.81 7.74 21.69
C ALA A 109 -8.84 7.78 20.51
N CYS A 110 -9.18 7.05 19.45
CA CYS A 110 -8.46 7.09 18.19
C CYS A 110 -8.65 8.41 17.44
N GLY A 111 -7.64 8.86 16.72
CA GLY A 111 -7.74 10.01 15.83
C GLY A 111 -6.40 10.65 15.46
N VAL A 112 -6.47 11.92 15.10
CA VAL A 112 -5.34 12.77 14.70
C VAL A 112 -5.17 13.92 15.67
N TYR A 113 -3.93 14.24 16.05
CA TYR A 113 -3.57 15.43 16.82
C TYR A 113 -2.74 16.40 15.97
N ILE A 114 -2.89 17.68 16.24
CA ILE A 114 -2.17 18.77 15.57
C ILE A 114 -1.57 19.68 16.64
N PHE A 115 -0.26 19.86 16.61
CA PHE A 115 0.42 20.88 17.40
C PHE A 115 0.39 22.19 16.62
N ARG A 116 -0.22 23.20 17.23
CA ARG A 116 -0.38 24.56 16.70
C ARG A 116 0.59 25.48 17.43
N GLY A 117 1.30 26.32 16.68
CA GLY A 117 2.19 27.34 17.21
C GLY A 117 1.49 28.67 17.46
N VAL A 118 2.27 29.74 17.46
CA VAL A 118 1.76 31.12 17.44
C VAL A 118 0.95 31.33 16.15
N ASP A 119 -0.09 32.16 16.22
CA ASP A 119 -1.01 32.45 15.10
C ASP A 119 -1.66 31.21 14.44
N ASP A 120 -1.87 30.15 15.24
CA ASP A 120 -2.46 28.86 14.81
C ASP A 120 -1.65 28.13 13.72
N ALA A 121 -0.35 28.46 13.57
CA ALA A 121 0.54 27.84 12.59
C ALA A 121 0.67 26.32 12.81
N PRO A 122 0.48 25.47 11.79
CA PRO A 122 0.59 24.02 11.94
C PRO A 122 2.07 23.61 12.09
N LEU A 123 2.43 23.09 13.27
CA LEU A 123 3.80 22.68 13.59
C LEU A 123 4.00 21.19 13.33
N TYR A 124 3.08 20.37 13.79
CA TYR A 124 3.16 18.92 13.67
C TYR A 124 1.77 18.29 13.58
N VAL A 125 1.61 17.27 12.76
CA VAL A 125 0.41 16.43 12.67
C VAL A 125 0.83 14.97 12.90
N GLY A 126 0.10 14.26 13.74
CA GLY A 126 0.29 12.83 13.95
C GLY A 126 -1.01 12.12 14.30
N ARG A 127 -1.01 10.79 14.25
CA ARG A 127 -2.16 9.94 14.58
C ARG A 127 -1.91 8.98 15.73
N SER A 128 -2.97 8.53 16.40
CA SER A 128 -2.88 7.50 17.42
C SER A 128 -4.21 6.77 17.64
N VAL A 129 -4.14 5.54 18.16
CA VAL A 129 -5.29 4.84 18.77
C VAL A 129 -5.70 5.43 20.11
N ASN A 130 -4.77 6.11 20.80
CA ASN A 130 -5.06 6.84 22.03
C ASN A 130 -4.35 8.20 21.98
N LEU A 131 -5.13 9.22 21.60
CA LEU A 131 -4.66 10.60 21.46
C LEU A 131 -4.03 11.12 22.75
N ARG A 132 -4.67 10.92 23.90
CA ARG A 132 -4.16 11.37 25.20
C ARG A 132 -2.80 10.77 25.51
N SER A 133 -2.66 9.45 25.49
CA SER A 133 -1.39 8.78 25.78
C SER A 133 -0.28 9.21 24.84
N ARG A 134 -0.57 9.35 23.55
CA ARG A 134 0.44 9.74 22.55
C ARG A 134 0.88 11.18 22.69
N VAL A 135 -0.06 12.11 22.89
CA VAL A 135 0.27 13.53 23.09
C VAL A 135 1.05 13.73 24.38
N LEU A 136 0.65 13.08 25.48
CA LEU A 136 1.41 13.13 26.72
C LEU A 136 2.83 12.58 26.55
N ALA A 137 3.02 11.52 25.78
CA ALA A 137 4.36 11.00 25.49
C ALA A 137 5.25 12.03 24.78
N HIS A 138 4.71 12.80 23.84
CA HIS A 138 5.43 13.91 23.20
C HIS A 138 5.85 14.99 24.22
N LEU A 139 4.94 15.37 25.13
CA LEU A 139 5.23 16.37 26.16
C LEU A 139 6.34 15.95 27.14
N HIS A 140 6.51 14.64 27.35
CA HIS A 140 7.58 14.09 28.21
C HIS A 140 8.87 13.77 27.44
N ASN A 141 8.88 13.84 26.11
CA ASN A 141 10.04 13.46 25.30
C ASN A 141 11.04 14.63 25.22
N HIS A 142 12.24 14.41 25.78
CA HIS A 142 13.32 15.39 25.76
C HIS A 142 13.83 15.71 24.33
N GLU A 143 13.76 14.76 23.41
CA GLU A 143 14.23 14.97 22.02
C GLU A 143 13.31 15.91 21.23
N GLU A 144 12.09 16.12 21.71
CA GLU A 144 11.06 16.92 21.03
C GLU A 144 10.84 18.29 21.68
N GLN A 145 11.68 18.67 22.65
CA GLN A 145 11.57 19.95 23.37
C GLN A 145 11.51 21.17 22.44
N PHE A 146 12.18 21.12 21.29
CA PHE A 146 12.13 22.20 20.31
C PHE A 146 10.73 22.39 19.70
N LEU A 147 10.04 21.29 19.38
CA LEU A 147 8.66 21.30 18.89
C LEU A 147 7.70 21.74 20.00
N ILE A 148 7.86 21.18 21.20
CA ILE A 148 7.01 21.50 22.35
C ILE A 148 7.16 22.96 22.79
N GLY A 149 8.38 23.52 22.73
CA GLY A 149 8.64 24.93 23.05
C GLY A 149 7.95 25.92 22.12
N GLN A 150 7.68 25.53 20.86
CA GLN A 150 6.95 26.35 19.89
C GLN A 150 5.44 26.13 19.92
N THR A 151 4.99 24.98 20.43
CA THR A 151 3.57 24.64 20.54
C THR A 151 2.86 25.60 21.49
N ARG A 152 1.65 26.03 21.15
CA ARG A 152 0.77 26.88 21.96
C ARG A 152 -0.58 26.24 22.21
N ARG A 153 -1.05 25.42 21.27
CA ARG A 153 -2.34 24.73 21.37
C ARG A 153 -2.26 23.35 20.74
N ILE A 154 -3.01 22.41 21.30
CA ILE A 154 -3.13 21.05 20.76
C ILE A 154 -4.56 20.84 20.30
N GLU A 155 -4.74 20.58 19.00
CA GLU A 155 -6.03 20.23 18.42
C GLU A 155 -6.11 18.71 18.28
N CYS A 156 -7.29 18.14 18.54
CA CYS A 156 -7.55 16.71 18.37
C CYS A 156 -8.81 16.50 17.53
N ARG A 157 -8.72 15.60 16.55
CA ARG A 157 -9.84 15.18 15.69
C ARG A 157 -9.98 13.67 15.85
N ARG A 158 -11.02 13.23 16.55
CA ARG A 158 -11.30 11.81 16.77
C ARG A 158 -11.66 11.13 15.44
N THR A 159 -11.43 9.82 15.34
CA THR A 159 -11.94 8.96 14.25
C THR A 159 -12.52 7.68 14.83
N ALA A 160 -13.43 7.03 14.08
CA ALA A 160 -14.04 5.77 14.53
C ALA A 160 -13.02 4.64 14.64
N GLY A 161 -11.94 4.69 13.87
CA GLY A 161 -10.83 3.76 14.01
C GLY A 161 -9.54 4.22 13.35
N GLU A 162 -8.66 3.24 13.22
CA GLU A 162 -7.28 3.36 12.80
C GLU A 162 -7.12 3.75 11.33
N LEU A 163 -7.97 3.21 10.47
CA LEU A 163 -7.94 3.50 9.04
C LEU A 163 -8.37 4.95 8.80
N GLY A 164 -9.45 5.39 9.45
CA GLY A 164 -9.90 6.77 9.43
C GLY A 164 -8.83 7.73 9.93
N ALA A 165 -8.13 7.39 11.02
CA ALA A 165 -7.03 8.21 11.54
C ALA A 165 -5.89 8.35 10.53
N ALA A 166 -5.53 7.27 9.83
CA ALA A 166 -4.48 7.27 8.80
C ALA A 166 -4.87 8.09 7.57
N LEU A 167 -6.10 7.94 7.08
CA LEU A 167 -6.63 8.70 5.95
C LEU A 167 -6.71 10.20 6.27
N LEU A 168 -7.20 10.54 7.47
CA LEU A 168 -7.31 11.92 7.94
C LEU A 168 -5.94 12.58 8.16
N GLU A 169 -4.99 11.88 8.77
CA GLU A 169 -3.61 12.35 8.94
C GLU A 169 -3.00 12.73 7.60
N ASN A 170 -3.07 11.81 6.63
CA ASN A 170 -2.52 12.02 5.31
C ASN A 170 -3.16 13.23 4.62
N SER A 171 -4.48 13.41 4.72
CA SER A 171 -5.14 14.62 4.22
C SER A 171 -4.60 15.89 4.88
N LEU A 172 -4.51 15.90 6.21
CA LEU A 172 -4.03 17.06 6.96
C LEU A 172 -2.56 17.39 6.68
N LEU A 173 -1.70 16.39 6.49
CA LEU A 173 -0.31 16.61 6.10
C LEU A 173 -0.19 17.32 4.75
N ARG A 174 -1.04 16.96 3.78
CA ARG A 174 -1.08 17.62 2.47
C ARG A 174 -1.61 19.05 2.54
N ASP A 175 -2.67 19.24 3.33
CA ASP A 175 -3.42 20.50 3.41
C ASP A 175 -2.68 21.54 4.25
N LEU A 176 -2.15 21.14 5.41
CA LEU A 176 -1.51 22.04 6.37
C LEU A 176 0.00 22.19 6.17
N ARG A 177 0.66 21.21 5.54
CA ARG A 177 2.12 21.18 5.33
C ARG A 177 2.93 21.60 6.58
N PRO A 178 2.70 20.93 7.72
CA PRO A 178 3.28 21.32 9.00
C PRO A 178 4.81 21.39 8.99
N ALA A 179 5.36 22.36 9.71
CA ALA A 179 6.78 22.72 9.65
C ALA A 179 7.74 21.60 10.08
N HIS A 180 7.36 20.79 11.08
CA HIS A 180 8.21 19.77 11.69
C HIS A 180 7.92 18.34 11.21
N ASN A 181 6.86 18.11 10.44
CA ASN A 181 6.72 16.81 9.79
C ASN A 181 7.78 16.69 8.68
N LYS A 182 8.27 15.47 8.47
CA LYS A 182 9.14 15.17 7.33
C LYS A 182 8.43 15.63 6.06
N LYS A 183 9.03 16.60 5.35
CA LYS A 183 8.47 17.15 4.12
C LYS A 183 8.13 16.01 3.17
N GLN A 184 6.87 15.93 2.76
CA GLN A 184 6.48 15.05 1.66
C GLN A 184 7.30 15.50 0.45
N ARG A 185 8.13 14.58 -0.10
CA ARG A 185 8.90 14.87 -1.30
C ARG A 185 7.91 15.27 -2.39
N SER A 186 8.11 16.45 -2.98
CA SER A 186 7.29 16.91 -4.11
C SER A 186 7.32 15.83 -5.19
N LYS A 187 6.16 15.27 -5.52
CA LYS A 187 6.01 14.19 -6.52
C LYS A 187 6.31 14.82 -7.88
N ARG A 188 7.56 14.74 -8.35
CA ARG A 188 8.00 15.19 -9.68
C ARG A 188 7.40 14.36 -10.85
N GLY A 189 6.54 13.40 -10.52
CA GLY A 189 5.96 12.41 -11.43
C GLY A 189 5.86 11.05 -10.75
N LEU A 190 4.80 10.31 -11.05
CA LEU A 190 4.71 8.89 -10.70
C LEU A 190 5.11 8.06 -11.92
N PHE A 191 5.83 6.97 -11.66
CA PHE A 191 6.32 6.04 -12.66
C PHE A 191 5.68 4.67 -12.46
N THR A 192 5.54 3.93 -13.54
CA THR A 192 5.03 2.55 -13.54
C THR A 192 5.74 1.73 -14.61
N LEU A 193 5.63 0.42 -14.54
CA LEU A 193 6.01 -0.46 -15.64
C LEU A 193 4.79 -0.68 -16.53
N ARG A 194 4.99 -0.56 -17.84
CA ARG A 194 3.99 -0.83 -18.88
C ARG A 194 4.62 -1.74 -19.92
N LEU A 195 3.84 -2.65 -20.49
CA LEU A 195 4.32 -3.48 -21.59
C LEU A 195 4.24 -2.71 -22.91
N SER A 196 5.30 -2.77 -23.71
CA SER A 196 5.31 -2.29 -25.09
C SER A 196 4.45 -3.21 -25.98
N ALA A 197 4.24 -2.83 -27.25
CA ALA A 197 3.53 -3.66 -28.22
C ALA A 197 4.25 -5.01 -28.45
N GLU A 198 5.57 -5.03 -28.27
CA GLU A 198 6.45 -6.19 -28.37
C GLU A 198 6.52 -7.00 -27.06
N GLY A 199 5.75 -6.60 -26.03
CA GLY A 199 5.69 -7.31 -24.75
C GLY A 199 6.88 -7.06 -23.83
N GLN A 200 7.66 -6.00 -24.05
CA GLN A 200 8.79 -5.63 -23.18
C GLN A 200 8.33 -4.68 -22.07
N PRO A 201 8.79 -4.86 -20.82
CA PRO A 201 8.46 -3.96 -19.73
C PRO A 201 9.26 -2.66 -19.86
N GLN A 202 8.56 -1.53 -19.95
CA GLN A 202 9.14 -0.20 -20.03
C GLN A 202 8.72 0.64 -18.83
N VAL A 203 9.66 1.44 -18.32
CA VAL A 203 9.35 2.43 -17.30
C VAL A 203 8.70 3.63 -17.99
N THR A 204 7.50 3.98 -17.56
CA THR A 204 6.77 5.12 -18.12
C THR A 204 6.35 6.05 -16.99
N GLN A 205 6.55 7.36 -17.19
CA GLN A 205 5.93 8.37 -16.35
C GLN A 205 4.47 8.52 -16.76
N VAL A 206 3.55 8.44 -15.79
CA VAL A 206 2.12 8.45 -16.08
C VAL A 206 1.42 9.51 -15.25
N ALA A 207 0.42 10.17 -15.85
CA ALA A 207 -0.43 11.09 -15.12
C ALA A 207 -1.20 10.35 -14.02
N GLU A 208 -1.38 10.98 -12.86
CA GLU A 208 -2.00 10.34 -11.69
C GLU A 208 -3.35 9.69 -12.04
N ARG A 209 -4.19 10.35 -12.84
CA ARG A 209 -5.52 9.85 -13.25
C ARG A 209 -5.51 8.51 -14.00
N GLU A 210 -4.39 8.11 -14.61
CA GLU A 210 -4.33 6.84 -15.33
C GLU A 210 -4.17 5.65 -14.38
N PHE A 211 -3.60 5.84 -13.19
CA PHE A 211 -3.43 4.77 -12.20
C PHE A 211 -4.75 4.18 -11.68
N SER A 212 -5.83 4.96 -11.72
CA SER A 212 -7.16 4.49 -11.34
C SER A 212 -7.98 3.93 -12.50
N ARG A 213 -7.53 4.09 -13.75
CA ARG A 213 -8.34 3.80 -14.96
C ARG A 213 -7.69 2.84 -15.94
N ALA A 214 -6.37 2.92 -16.10
CA ALA A 214 -5.66 2.15 -17.08
C ALA A 214 -5.39 0.72 -16.57
N GLU A 215 -5.67 -0.25 -17.43
CA GLU A 215 -5.27 -1.63 -17.23
C GLU A 215 -3.78 -1.81 -17.60
N ASN A 216 -3.16 -2.88 -17.13
CA ASN A 216 -1.77 -3.24 -17.44
C ASN A 216 -0.71 -2.23 -16.98
N LEU A 217 -0.97 -1.55 -15.85
CA LEU A 217 0.04 -0.81 -15.12
C LEU A 217 0.59 -1.66 -13.96
N PHE A 218 1.90 -1.68 -13.81
CA PHE A 218 2.57 -2.52 -12.82
C PHE A 218 3.51 -1.67 -11.94
N GLY A 219 3.14 -1.56 -10.67
CA GLY A 219 3.89 -0.87 -9.63
C GLY A 219 3.78 0.65 -9.73
N ILE A 220 3.83 1.32 -8.58
CA ILE A 220 3.81 2.78 -8.50
C ILE A 220 5.08 3.23 -7.82
N PHE A 221 5.89 3.99 -8.55
CA PHE A 221 7.22 4.40 -8.14
C PHE A 221 7.33 5.92 -8.12
N THR A 222 8.04 6.45 -7.13
CA THR A 222 8.23 7.89 -6.94
C THR A 222 9.38 8.48 -7.75
N SER A 223 10.10 7.63 -8.49
CA SER A 223 11.16 8.02 -9.41
C SER A 223 11.37 6.94 -10.47
N GLU A 224 11.87 7.34 -11.63
CA GLU A 224 12.25 6.42 -12.71
C GLU A 224 13.27 5.39 -12.22
N ARG A 225 14.29 5.84 -11.48
CA ARG A 225 15.31 4.98 -10.87
C ARG A 225 14.69 3.90 -9.98
N ALA A 226 13.70 4.23 -9.16
CA ALA A 226 13.04 3.25 -8.30
C ALA A 226 12.25 2.21 -9.12
N ALA A 227 11.64 2.62 -10.23
CA ALA A 227 10.96 1.71 -11.16
C ALA A 227 11.96 0.78 -11.87
N GLN A 228 13.09 1.33 -12.35
CA GLN A 228 14.17 0.56 -12.96
C GLN A 228 14.78 -0.45 -11.98
N GLU A 229 15.05 -0.04 -10.74
CA GLU A 229 15.54 -0.94 -9.69
C GLU A 229 14.53 -2.04 -9.36
N ALA A 230 13.23 -1.73 -9.35
CA ALA A 230 12.19 -2.73 -9.16
C ALA A 230 12.14 -3.74 -10.31
N LEU A 231 12.22 -3.26 -11.57
CA LEU A 231 12.30 -4.14 -12.74
C LEU A 231 13.55 -5.02 -12.69
N HIS A 232 14.71 -4.48 -12.35
CA HIS A 232 15.94 -5.25 -12.16
C HIS A 232 15.77 -6.36 -11.12
N LYS A 233 15.20 -6.05 -9.95
CA LYS A 233 14.93 -7.03 -8.89
C LYS A 233 13.97 -8.11 -9.34
N LEU A 234 12.92 -7.75 -10.08
CA LEU A 234 11.95 -8.68 -10.64
C LEU A 234 12.62 -9.63 -11.64
N VAL A 235 13.42 -9.09 -12.58
CA VAL A 235 14.15 -9.90 -13.57
C VAL A 235 15.12 -10.86 -12.91
N GLN A 236 15.87 -10.41 -11.90
CA GLN A 236 16.79 -11.27 -11.17
C GLN A 236 16.07 -12.32 -10.32
N GLY A 237 15.06 -11.92 -9.55
CA GLY A 237 14.32 -12.80 -8.65
C GLY A 237 13.57 -13.92 -9.38
N HIS A 238 13.06 -13.63 -10.57
CA HIS A 238 12.36 -14.61 -11.39
C HIS A 238 13.26 -15.30 -12.42
N GLY A 239 14.54 -14.95 -12.52
CA GLY A 239 15.50 -15.52 -13.48
C GLY A 239 15.12 -15.27 -14.94
N LEU A 240 14.62 -14.08 -15.24
CA LEU A 240 14.25 -13.63 -16.59
C LEU A 240 15.49 -13.13 -17.35
N CYS A 241 15.41 -13.16 -18.68
CA CYS A 241 16.49 -12.66 -19.52
C CYS A 241 16.53 -11.12 -19.59
N SER A 242 17.62 -10.53 -19.10
CA SER A 242 17.85 -9.07 -19.10
C SER A 242 17.76 -8.43 -20.50
N ILE A 243 18.28 -9.10 -21.53
CA ILE A 243 18.25 -8.60 -22.92
C ILE A 243 16.81 -8.57 -23.45
N VAL A 244 16.05 -9.66 -23.28
CA VAL A 244 14.65 -9.73 -23.75
C VAL A 244 13.77 -8.72 -23.03
N THR A 245 14.04 -8.45 -21.74
CA THR A 245 13.34 -7.42 -20.96
C THR A 245 13.82 -5.99 -21.22
N GLY A 246 14.82 -5.78 -22.08
CA GLY A 246 15.35 -4.44 -22.41
C GLY A 246 16.24 -3.80 -21.35
N LEU A 247 16.64 -4.53 -20.30
CA LEU A 247 17.55 -4.04 -19.25
C LEU A 247 19.03 -4.06 -19.66
N GLU A 248 19.38 -4.90 -20.63
CA GLU A 248 20.73 -5.09 -21.12
C GLU A 248 20.72 -5.02 -22.64
N GLN A 249 21.64 -4.27 -23.24
CA GLN A 249 21.78 -4.23 -24.69
C GLN A 249 22.53 -5.48 -25.17
N PRO A 250 22.11 -6.12 -26.27
CA PRO A 250 22.82 -7.26 -26.81
C PRO A 250 24.21 -6.84 -27.32
N GLY A 251 25.28 -7.49 -26.83
CA GLY A 251 26.66 -7.25 -27.26
C GLY A 251 27.03 -7.85 -28.62
N GLY A 252 26.06 -8.41 -29.36
CA GLY A 252 26.23 -9.11 -30.63
C GLY A 252 25.17 -10.21 -30.83
N PHE A 253 25.03 -10.73 -32.05
CA PHE A 253 24.10 -11.82 -32.35
C PHE A 253 24.51 -13.10 -31.60
N GLY A 254 23.58 -13.69 -30.83
CA GLY A 254 23.82 -14.93 -30.08
C GLY A 254 24.61 -14.76 -28.76
N MET A 255 24.99 -13.54 -28.37
CA MET A 255 25.67 -13.32 -27.09
C MET A 255 24.71 -13.47 -25.91
N ALA A 256 25.12 -14.28 -24.93
CA ALA A 256 24.34 -14.51 -23.72
C ALA A 256 24.37 -13.28 -22.78
N CYS A 257 23.21 -12.93 -22.20
CA CYS A 257 23.13 -11.86 -21.21
C CYS A 257 23.96 -12.15 -19.96
N PHE A 258 24.36 -11.11 -19.22
CA PHE A 258 25.13 -11.26 -17.98
C PHE A 258 24.50 -12.26 -17.01
N GLY A 259 23.18 -12.16 -16.81
CA GLY A 259 22.43 -13.08 -15.96
C GLY A 259 22.54 -14.54 -16.40
N ARG A 260 22.70 -14.81 -17.70
CA ARG A 260 22.89 -16.15 -18.24
C ARG A 260 24.31 -16.66 -18.02
N GLN A 261 25.31 -15.80 -18.20
CA GLN A 261 26.72 -16.13 -17.95
C GLN A 261 26.95 -16.60 -16.49
N ILE A 262 26.22 -16.02 -15.53
CA ILE A 262 26.26 -16.42 -14.12
C ILE A 262 25.17 -17.45 -13.72
N ARG A 263 24.52 -18.10 -14.70
CA ARG A 263 23.48 -19.14 -14.51
C ARG A 263 22.25 -18.71 -13.68
N ARG A 264 21.88 -17.43 -13.72
CA ARG A 264 20.65 -16.88 -13.10
C ARG A 264 19.51 -16.62 -14.09
N CYS A 265 19.76 -16.77 -15.39
CA CYS A 265 18.77 -16.63 -16.46
C CYS A 265 18.58 -17.95 -17.21
N ARG A 266 17.36 -18.24 -17.67
CA ARG A 266 17.05 -19.47 -18.43
C ARG A 266 17.42 -19.45 -19.92
N GLY A 267 17.98 -18.34 -20.42
CA GLY A 267 18.63 -18.31 -21.74
C GLY A 267 17.70 -17.99 -22.90
N ALA A 268 16.68 -17.16 -22.71
CA ALA A 268 15.83 -16.71 -23.83
C ALA A 268 16.62 -15.98 -24.94
N CYS A 269 17.70 -15.28 -24.59
CA CYS A 269 18.60 -14.64 -25.57
C CYS A 269 19.45 -15.64 -26.37
N THR A 270 19.66 -16.86 -25.88
CA THR A 270 20.44 -17.91 -26.57
C THR A 270 19.56 -18.98 -27.20
N GLY A 271 18.23 -18.82 -27.15
CA GLY A 271 17.25 -19.77 -27.70
C GLY A 271 17.00 -21.01 -26.83
N GLU A 272 17.58 -21.09 -25.62
CA GLU A 272 17.36 -22.22 -24.71
C GLU A 272 15.99 -22.19 -24.04
N GLU A 273 15.43 -20.99 -23.89
CA GLU A 273 14.05 -20.75 -23.49
C GLU A 273 13.33 -20.09 -24.65
N SER A 274 12.14 -20.59 -25.00
CA SER A 274 11.33 -19.97 -26.05
C SER A 274 10.84 -18.56 -25.63
N PRO A 275 10.69 -17.62 -26.58
CA PRO A 275 10.14 -16.29 -26.29
C PRO A 275 8.78 -16.34 -25.60
N GLU A 276 7.93 -17.29 -25.97
CA GLU A 276 6.58 -17.45 -25.41
C GLU A 276 6.63 -17.89 -23.93
N GLN A 277 7.50 -18.84 -23.59
CA GLN A 277 7.71 -19.28 -22.20
C GLN A 277 8.29 -18.16 -21.33
N HIS A 278 9.26 -17.42 -21.87
CA HIS A 278 9.82 -16.25 -21.20
C HIS A 278 8.75 -15.20 -20.93
N HIS A 279 7.93 -14.88 -21.94
CA HIS A 279 6.84 -13.91 -21.82
C HIS A 279 5.80 -14.32 -20.77
N GLN A 280 5.40 -15.60 -20.74
CA GLN A 280 4.48 -16.10 -19.70
C GLN A 280 5.04 -15.93 -18.29
N ARG A 281 6.32 -16.21 -18.08
CA ARG A 281 6.99 -16.00 -16.78
C ARG A 281 7.11 -14.53 -16.42
N LEU A 282 7.39 -13.67 -17.40
CA LEU A 282 7.39 -12.22 -17.21
C LEU A 282 6.01 -11.73 -16.77
N MET A 283 4.94 -12.15 -17.45
CA MET A 283 3.57 -11.80 -17.07
C MET A 283 3.23 -12.27 -15.66
N GLN A 284 3.60 -13.51 -15.31
CA GLN A 284 3.40 -14.04 -13.95
C GLN A 284 4.17 -13.23 -12.90
N ALA A 285 5.38 -12.78 -13.21
CA ALA A 285 6.20 -11.95 -12.32
C ALA A 285 5.69 -10.50 -12.21
N LEU A 286 5.07 -9.97 -13.26
CA LEU A 286 4.49 -8.62 -13.26
C LEU A 286 3.13 -8.56 -12.56
N GLU A 287 2.36 -9.65 -12.56
CA GLU A 287 1.05 -9.73 -11.91
C GLU A 287 1.08 -9.31 -10.43
N ASP A 288 2.18 -9.67 -9.78
CA ASP A 288 2.59 -9.30 -8.43
C ASP A 288 2.68 -7.77 -8.21
N LEU A 289 3.01 -7.02 -9.24
CA LEU A 289 3.07 -5.56 -9.24
C LEU A 289 1.78 -4.92 -9.74
N ARG A 290 0.77 -5.68 -10.16
CA ARG A 290 -0.39 -5.14 -10.86
C ARG A 290 -1.15 -4.14 -10.00
N ILE A 291 -1.40 -2.99 -10.59
CA ILE A 291 -2.22 -1.94 -9.98
C ILE A 291 -3.67 -2.26 -10.31
N LEU A 292 -4.51 -2.30 -9.27
CA LEU A 292 -5.93 -2.50 -9.48
C LEU A 292 -6.56 -1.20 -9.97
N PRO A 293 -7.22 -1.20 -11.16
CA PRO A 293 -8.06 -0.08 -11.54
C PRO A 293 -9.21 0.06 -10.54
N TRP A 294 -9.79 1.25 -10.45
CA TRP A 294 -10.95 1.49 -9.59
C TRP A 294 -12.12 0.63 -10.08
N PRO A 295 -12.62 -0.32 -9.26
CA PRO A 295 -13.56 -1.33 -9.74
C PRO A 295 -15.03 -0.88 -9.67
N TYR A 296 -15.30 0.34 -9.21
CA TYR A 296 -16.65 0.86 -8.96
C TYR A 296 -17.01 1.98 -9.93
N ALA A 297 -18.30 2.09 -10.26
CA ALA A 297 -18.79 3.14 -11.15
C ALA A 297 -18.80 4.55 -10.51
N GLY A 298 -18.61 4.64 -9.19
CA GLY A 298 -18.65 5.89 -8.45
C GLY A 298 -18.03 5.76 -7.06
N PRO A 299 -18.24 6.76 -6.18
CA PRO A 299 -17.65 6.78 -4.86
C PRO A 299 -18.19 5.67 -3.96
N MET A 300 -17.32 5.14 -3.13
CA MET A 300 -17.61 4.14 -2.12
C MET A 300 -17.33 4.69 -0.73
N GLY A 301 -18.14 4.32 0.25
CA GLY A 301 -17.89 4.56 1.66
C GLY A 301 -17.26 3.33 2.30
N ILE A 302 -16.13 3.49 2.98
CA ILE A 302 -15.62 2.50 3.92
C ILE A 302 -16.27 2.80 5.27
N VAL A 303 -17.08 1.87 5.77
CA VAL A 303 -17.70 1.96 7.09
C VAL A 303 -16.69 1.47 8.12
N GLU A 304 -16.29 2.35 9.03
CA GLU A 304 -15.44 2.03 10.17
C GLU A 304 -16.24 2.21 11.46
N GLN A 305 -16.09 1.26 12.38
CA GLN A 305 -16.76 1.26 13.67
C GLN A 305 -15.73 1.04 14.79
N GLY A 306 -15.80 1.86 15.83
CA GLY A 306 -14.99 1.70 17.04
C GLY A 306 -15.57 2.49 18.21
N GLU A 307 -15.42 1.95 19.42
CA GLU A 307 -15.92 2.55 20.67
C GLU A 307 -17.40 3.02 20.63
N GLY A 308 -18.26 2.28 19.92
CA GLY A 308 -19.68 2.63 19.76
C GLY A 308 -19.96 3.79 18.80
N TRP A 309 -18.94 4.29 18.11
CA TRP A 309 -19.03 5.30 17.06
C TRP A 309 -18.84 4.64 15.68
N GLN A 310 -19.67 5.05 14.72
CA GLN A 310 -19.55 4.67 13.32
C GLN A 310 -19.26 5.91 12.48
N GLN A 311 -18.30 5.78 11.57
CA GLN A 311 -17.90 6.79 10.61
C GLN A 311 -17.75 6.16 9.21
N VAL A 312 -18.05 6.93 8.17
CA VAL A 312 -17.96 6.47 6.78
C VAL A 312 -16.91 7.27 6.03
N HIS A 313 -15.84 6.64 5.58
CA HIS A 313 -14.75 7.25 4.82
C HIS A 313 -15.03 7.16 3.32
N VAL A 314 -15.26 8.30 2.68
CA VAL A 314 -15.58 8.39 1.25
C VAL A 314 -14.30 8.28 0.43
N ILE A 315 -14.28 7.32 -0.49
CA ILE A 315 -13.18 7.08 -1.42
C ILE A 315 -13.72 6.99 -2.83
N ASP A 316 -13.02 7.63 -3.77
CA ASP A 316 -13.30 7.51 -5.19
C ASP A 316 -11.99 7.45 -5.97
N HIS A 317 -11.90 6.59 -6.99
CA HIS A 317 -10.68 6.42 -7.79
C HIS A 317 -9.40 6.22 -6.93
N TRP A 318 -9.50 5.44 -5.85
CA TRP A 318 -8.45 5.22 -4.83
C TRP A 318 -7.98 6.48 -4.07
N ARG A 319 -8.76 7.56 -4.12
CA ARG A 319 -8.51 8.81 -3.44
C ARG A 319 -9.48 8.99 -2.28
N TYR A 320 -8.95 9.34 -1.13
CA TYR A 320 -9.76 9.74 0.01
C TYR A 320 -10.36 11.15 -0.17
N LEU A 321 -11.67 11.26 -0.01
CA LEU A 321 -12.45 12.50 -0.19
C LEU A 321 -12.93 13.13 1.13
N GLY A 322 -12.88 12.38 2.23
CA GLY A 322 -13.31 12.83 3.55
C GLY A 322 -14.12 11.78 4.31
N SER A 323 -14.55 12.11 5.52
CA SER A 323 -15.40 11.27 6.35
C SER A 323 -16.79 11.85 6.50
N LEU A 324 -17.79 10.99 6.74
CA LEU A 324 -19.14 11.33 7.13
C LEU A 324 -19.46 10.65 8.47
N ASP A 325 -20.02 11.40 9.42
CA ASP A 325 -20.49 10.85 10.69
C ASP A 325 -21.94 10.32 10.58
N ARG A 326 -22.45 9.66 11.64
CA ARG A 326 -23.78 8.99 11.70
C ARG A 326 -24.96 9.85 11.22
N ASP A 327 -24.90 11.18 11.39
CA ASP A 327 -25.98 12.10 11.00
C ASP A 327 -25.79 12.70 9.59
N HIS A 328 -24.83 12.21 8.80
CA HIS A 328 -24.41 12.78 7.51
C HIS A 328 -23.98 14.26 7.56
N ARG A 329 -23.86 14.84 8.76
CA ARG A 329 -23.45 16.23 8.99
C ARG A 329 -21.93 16.35 9.06
N GLN A 330 -21.29 16.17 7.90
CA GLN A 330 -20.34 17.11 7.26
C GLN A 330 -19.28 16.40 6.41
N LEU A 331 -19.22 16.80 5.13
CA LEU A 331 -17.97 17.04 4.39
C LEU A 331 -17.63 18.53 4.56
N PRO A 332 -16.34 18.94 4.71
CA PRO A 332 -15.48 18.94 3.51
C PRO A 332 -14.00 18.58 3.74
N ALA A 333 -13.42 17.81 2.81
CA ALA A 333 -12.03 17.99 2.39
C ALA A 333 -12.02 18.51 0.93
N ARG A 334 -12.21 19.83 0.78
CA ARG A 334 -12.22 20.65 -0.47
C ARG A 334 -13.40 20.44 -1.46
N PRO A 335 -13.75 21.46 -2.29
CA PRO A 335 -14.62 21.29 -3.44
C PRO A 335 -13.96 20.35 -4.45
N ALA A 336 -14.75 19.48 -5.08
CA ALA A 336 -14.34 18.55 -6.13
C ALA A 336 -13.41 19.16 -7.21
N ALA A 337 -13.53 20.47 -7.44
CA ALA A 337 -12.78 21.23 -8.44
C ALA A 337 -11.24 21.29 -8.26
N SER A 338 -10.67 20.98 -7.07
CA SER A 338 -9.20 20.93 -6.89
C SER A 338 -8.63 19.51 -6.80
N LEU A 339 -9.46 18.48 -7.01
CA LEU A 339 -9.15 17.08 -6.75
C LEU A 339 -8.80 16.35 -8.06
N LYS A 340 -7.71 16.74 -8.71
CA LYS A 340 -7.22 16.00 -9.89
C LYS A 340 -6.22 14.93 -9.44
N GLY A 341 -6.55 13.66 -9.66
CA GLY A 341 -5.57 12.57 -9.66
C GLY A 341 -5.67 11.52 -8.55
N PHE A 342 -5.02 10.39 -8.82
CA PHE A 342 -4.77 9.26 -7.93
C PHE A 342 -3.88 9.64 -6.75
N ASP A 343 -4.29 9.27 -5.55
CA ASP A 343 -3.50 9.47 -4.33
C ASP A 343 -2.81 8.18 -3.91
N LEU A 344 -1.51 8.07 -4.22
CA LEU A 344 -0.66 6.92 -3.85
C LEU A 344 -0.73 6.60 -2.36
N ASP A 345 -0.79 7.61 -1.51
CA ASP A 345 -0.71 7.41 -0.06
C ASP A 345 -2.07 6.87 0.45
N SER A 346 -3.20 7.35 -0.09
CA SER A 346 -4.52 6.73 0.15
C SER A 346 -4.59 5.30 -0.40
N TYR A 347 -4.10 5.07 -1.63
CA TYR A 347 -4.09 3.74 -2.24
C TYR A 347 -3.36 2.73 -1.35
N LYS A 348 -2.16 3.07 -0.86
CA LYS A 348 -1.38 2.20 0.04
C LYS A 348 -2.11 1.86 1.33
N LEU A 349 -2.85 2.82 1.90
CA LEU A 349 -3.62 2.60 3.13
C LEU A 349 -4.82 1.65 2.92
N VAL A 350 -5.39 1.63 1.72
CA VAL A 350 -6.67 0.98 1.45
C VAL A 350 -6.52 -0.35 0.71
N ILE A 351 -5.52 -0.48 -0.16
CA ILE A 351 -5.42 -1.59 -1.10
C ILE A 351 -5.23 -2.95 -0.42
N GLN A 352 -4.41 -3.04 0.63
CA GLN A 352 -4.17 -4.30 1.33
C GLN A 352 -5.41 -4.76 2.12
N PRO A 353 -6.04 -3.92 2.97
CA PRO A 353 -7.33 -4.26 3.58
C PRO A 353 -8.42 -4.61 2.57
N TYR A 354 -8.44 -3.91 1.43
CA TYR A 354 -9.37 -4.18 0.32
C TYR A 354 -9.18 -5.59 -0.25
N LEU A 355 -7.94 -5.96 -0.58
CA LEU A 355 -7.59 -7.28 -1.10
C LEU A 355 -7.91 -8.41 -0.12
N LEU A 356 -7.74 -8.15 1.19
CA LEU A 356 -8.08 -9.08 2.27
C LEU A 356 -9.59 -9.21 2.53
N GLY A 357 -10.42 -8.36 1.91
CA GLY A 357 -11.86 -8.32 2.21
C GLY A 357 -12.17 -7.83 3.62
N GLN A 358 -11.28 -7.01 4.21
CA GLN A 358 -11.42 -6.49 5.58
C GLN A 358 -12.20 -5.16 5.66
N LEU A 359 -12.62 -4.61 4.52
CA LEU A 359 -13.34 -3.33 4.45
C LEU A 359 -14.85 -3.57 4.30
N ASP A 360 -15.67 -2.97 5.17
CA ASP A 360 -17.12 -2.82 4.94
C ASP A 360 -17.34 -1.68 3.93
N LEU A 361 -17.49 -2.04 2.66
CA LEU A 361 -17.69 -1.11 1.56
C LEU A 361 -19.16 -0.94 1.23
N ARG A 362 -19.64 0.31 1.20
CA ARG A 362 -21.01 0.64 0.81
C ARG A 362 -21.02 1.62 -0.34
N PRO A 363 -21.84 1.38 -1.39
CA PRO A 363 -22.04 2.38 -2.42
C PRO A 363 -22.69 3.61 -1.79
N LEU A 364 -22.27 4.79 -2.26
CA LEU A 364 -22.86 6.06 -1.85
C LEU A 364 -23.64 6.66 -3.04
N PRO A 365 -24.82 6.09 -3.38
CA PRO A 365 -25.63 6.61 -4.47
C PRO A 365 -26.10 8.03 -4.13
N GLY A 366 -25.85 8.98 -5.03
CA GLY A 366 -26.39 10.33 -4.91
C GLY A 366 -25.55 11.34 -4.12
N LEU A 367 -24.29 11.06 -3.80
CA LEU A 367 -23.36 12.14 -3.44
C LEU A 367 -22.99 12.88 -4.74
N PRO A 368 -23.42 14.13 -4.98
CA PRO A 368 -23.00 14.88 -6.14
C PRO A 368 -21.55 15.30 -5.93
N LEU A 369 -20.61 14.39 -6.21
CA LEU A 369 -19.24 14.78 -6.47
C LEU A 369 -19.27 15.50 -7.81
N SER A 370 -19.23 16.83 -7.77
CA SER A 370 -19.32 17.67 -8.96
C SER A 370 -18.34 17.16 -10.00
N ALA A 371 -18.86 16.60 -11.09
CA ALA A 371 -18.07 16.28 -12.27
C ALA A 371 -17.54 17.60 -12.84
N GLY A 372 -16.23 17.78 -12.78
CA GLY A 372 -15.51 18.95 -13.32
C GLY A 372 -14.13 18.57 -13.80
#